data_AF-A0A2U3B8Z8-F1
#
_entry.id   AF-A0A2U3B8Z8-F1
#
_cell.length_a   1.000
_cell.length_b   1.000
_cell.length_c   1.000
_cell.angle_alpha   90.00
_cell.angle_beta   90.00
_cell.angle_gamma   90.00
#
_symmetry.space_group_name_H-M   'P 1'
#
loop_
_entity.id
_entity.type
_entity.pdbx_description
1 polymer ?
#
loop_
_entity_poly.entity_id
_entity_poly.type
_entity_poly.pdbx_seq_one_letter_code
_entity_poly.pdbx_strand_id
1 'polypeptide(L)'
;MLKNLRLGLKIGLGFCIVLALLVTVSGTSIVSLKKAEDGIIKYREFVRNTNLVSNIQTNILMMRMNVINYFSTESDESVQKYKHYLSDMQNHLQDAKQDIQNPKQALLISDIDSTVSAYQNAFSQLIELTRKIS
;
A
#
# COMPACT_ATOMS: atom_id res chain seq x y z
N MET A 1 56.33 9.49 24.13
CA MET A 1 56.20 10.48 25.23
C MET A 1 55.34 10.05 26.42
N LEU A 2 54.71 8.85 26.44
CA LEU A 2 53.79 8.43 27.53
C LEU A 2 54.47 7.70 28.71
N LYS A 3 55.80 7.62 28.75
CA LYS A 3 56.52 6.73 29.69
C LYS A 3 56.53 7.25 31.14
N ASN A 4 56.34 8.55 31.39
CA ASN A 4 56.48 9.18 32.71
C ASN A 4 55.15 9.54 33.41
N LEU A 5 54.02 9.01 32.95
CA LEU A 5 52.72 9.28 33.56
C LEU A 5 52.51 8.42 34.81
N ARG A 6 51.99 9.03 35.90
CA ARG A 6 51.62 8.35 37.15
C ARG A 6 50.62 7.21 36.85
N LEU A 7 50.74 6.09 37.57
CA LEU A 7 49.96 4.87 37.32
C LEU A 7 48.44 5.13 37.23
N GLY A 8 47.90 5.98 38.10
CA GLY A 8 46.48 6.38 38.08
C GLY A 8 46.04 7.09 36.79
N LEU A 9 46.92 7.86 36.14
CA LEU A 9 46.60 8.53 34.87
C LEU A 9 46.55 7.54 33.70
N LYS A 10 47.39 6.49 33.71
CA LYS A 10 47.35 5.43 32.67
C LYS A 10 46.04 4.64 32.75
N ILE A 11 45.56 4.36 33.96
CA ILE A 11 44.27 3.70 34.20
C ILE A 11 43.10 4.62 33.79
N GLY A 12 43.14 5.90 34.20
CA GLY A 12 42.12 6.89 33.83
C GLY A 12 42.00 7.11 32.31
N LEU A 13 43.12 7.13 31.59
CA LEU A 13 43.13 7.22 30.12
C LEU A 13 42.43 6.03 29.47
N GLY A 14 42.69 4.80 29.94
CA GLY A 14 42.00 3.60 29.46
C GLY A 14 40.49 3.68 29.68
N PHE A 15 40.08 4.16 30.87
CA PHE A 15 38.66 4.35 31.18
C PHE A 15 38.00 5.43 30.30
N CYS A 16 38.67 6.56 30.07
CA CYS A 16 38.18 7.59 29.14
C CYS A 16 38.00 7.07 27.72
N ILE A 17 38.91 6.21 27.23
CA ILE A 17 38.79 5.59 25.90
C ILE A 17 37.54 4.70 25.84
N VAL A 18 37.31 3.88 26.87
CA VAL A 18 36.10 3.02 26.95
C VAL A 18 34.83 3.88 26.97
N LEU A 19 34.80 4.97 27.75
CA LEU A 19 33.68 5.90 27.77
C LEU A 19 33.45 6.57 26.40
N ALA A 20 34.52 6.99 25.72
CA ALA A 20 34.42 7.59 24.38
C ALA A 20 33.85 6.59 23.35
N LEU A 21 34.28 5.33 23.41
CA LEU A 21 33.72 4.26 22.59
C LEU A 21 32.23 4.05 22.90
N LEU A 22 31.85 4.02 24.18
CA LEU A 22 30.47 3.85 24.60
C LEU A 22 29.57 4.98 24.07
N VAL A 23 30.00 6.23 24.21
CA VAL A 23 29.27 7.39 23.66
C VAL A 23 29.12 7.29 22.14
N THR A 24 30.17 6.85 21.45
CA THR A 24 30.13 6.68 19.98
C THR A 24 29.11 5.61 19.59
N VAL A 25 29.16 4.43 20.22
CA VAL A 25 28.20 3.34 19.96
C VAL A 25 26.78 3.80 20.28
N SER A 26 26.53 4.37 21.46
CA SER A 26 25.22 4.88 21.85
C SER A 26 24.69 5.92 20.86
N GLY A 27 25.53 6.86 20.40
CA GLY A 27 25.15 7.84 19.39
C GLY A 27 24.75 7.19 18.06
N THR A 28 25.55 6.24 17.57
CA THR A 28 25.23 5.50 16.33
C THR A 28 23.97 4.65 16.45
N SER A 29 23.74 4.03 17.62
CA SER A 29 22.56 3.21 17.89
C SER A 29 21.26 4.02 17.79
N ILE A 30 21.24 5.25 18.32
CA ILE A 30 20.05 6.11 18.24
C ILE A 30 19.73 6.48 16.78
N VAL A 31 20.75 6.84 16.00
CA VAL A 31 20.57 7.19 14.58
C VAL A 31 20.12 5.98 13.77
N SER A 32 20.73 4.82 14.01
CA SER A 32 20.37 3.56 13.35
C SER A 32 18.92 3.16 13.67
N LEU A 33 18.51 3.27 14.94
CA LEU A 33 17.16 2.92 15.38
C LEU A 33 16.10 3.81 14.72
N LYS A 34 16.33 5.13 14.65
CA LYS A 34 15.42 6.04 13.95
C LYS A 34 15.28 5.72 12.46
N LYS A 35 16.41 5.43 11.78
CA LYS A 35 16.37 5.01 10.38
C LYS A 35 15.62 3.70 10.18
N ALA A 36 15.77 2.75 11.09
CA ALA A 36 15.02 1.50 11.05
C ALA A 36 13.52 1.73 11.24
N GLU A 37 13.13 2.58 12.19
CA GLU A 37 11.73 2.96 12.42
C GLU A 37 11.09 3.61 11.18
N ASP A 38 11.77 4.60 10.57
CA ASP A 38 11.32 5.24 9.32
C ASP A 38 11.18 4.23 8.18
N GLY A 39 12.13 3.30 8.07
CA GLY A 39 12.10 2.23 7.07
C GLY A 39 10.89 1.31 7.24
N ILE A 40 10.57 0.94 8.49
CA ILE A 40 9.40 0.12 8.81
C ILE A 40 8.09 0.88 8.52
N ILE A 41 8.01 2.18 8.83
CA ILE A 41 6.84 3.01 8.52
C ILE A 41 6.59 3.04 7.01
N LYS A 42 7.62 3.35 6.21
CA LYS A 42 7.52 3.36 4.75
C LYS A 42 7.17 1.99 4.17
N TYR A 43 7.74 0.92 4.71
CA TYR A 43 7.39 -0.43 4.30
C TYR A 43 5.93 -0.76 4.59
N ARG A 44 5.39 -0.39 5.77
CA ARG A 44 3.98 -0.59 6.10
C ARG A 44 3.05 0.20 5.17
N GLU A 45 3.39 1.45 4.85
CA GLU A 45 2.64 2.26 3.89
C GLU A 45 2.65 1.61 2.50
N PHE A 46 3.83 1.16 2.03
CA PHE A 46 3.96 0.47 0.75
C PHE A 46 3.12 -0.80 0.67
N VAL A 47 3.16 -1.64 1.71
CA VAL A 47 2.36 -2.88 1.78
C VAL A 47 0.86 -2.55 1.80
N ARG A 48 0.44 -1.54 2.58
CA ARG A 48 -0.97 -1.11 2.61
C ARG A 48 -1.46 -0.67 1.24
N ASN A 49 -0.71 0.21 0.57
CA ASN A 49 -1.05 0.69 -0.77
C ASN A 49 -1.07 -0.46 -1.80
N THR A 50 -0.11 -1.38 -1.70
CA THR A 50 -0.05 -2.57 -2.57
C THR A 50 -1.29 -3.47 -2.37
N ASN A 51 -1.71 -3.68 -1.13
CA ASN A 51 -2.91 -4.48 -0.82
C ASN A 51 -4.19 -3.82 -1.36
N LEU A 52 -4.33 -2.50 -1.22
CA LEU A 52 -5.45 -1.76 -1.80
C LEU A 52 -5.52 -1.96 -3.31
N VAL A 53 -4.40 -1.79 -4.02
CA VAL A 53 -4.33 -2.00 -5.47
C VAL A 53 -4.63 -3.47 -5.85
N SER A 54 -4.12 -4.43 -5.08
CA SER A 54 -4.39 -5.87 -5.31
C SER A 54 -5.88 -6.21 -5.16
N ASN A 55 -6.56 -5.60 -4.18
CA ASN A 55 -7.99 -5.81 -3.97
C ASN A 55 -8.82 -5.16 -5.08
N ILE A 56 -8.46 -3.93 -5.50
CA ILE A 56 -9.06 -3.27 -6.67
C ILE A 56 -8.95 -4.17 -7.90
N GLN A 57 -7.75 -4.69 -8.19
CA GLN A 57 -7.52 -5.57 -9.34
C GLN A 57 -8.35 -6.86 -9.26
N THR A 58 -8.38 -7.51 -8.11
CA THR A 58 -9.18 -8.73 -7.88
C THR A 58 -10.65 -8.47 -8.15
N ASN A 59 -11.21 -7.40 -7.60
CA ASN A 59 -12.62 -7.08 -7.80
C ASN A 59 -12.94 -6.71 -9.25
N ILE A 60 -12.04 -6.03 -9.97
CA ILE A 60 -12.18 -5.80 -11.41
C ILE A 60 -12.23 -7.13 -12.18
N LEU A 61 -11.37 -8.10 -11.85
CA LEU A 61 -11.41 -9.42 -12.48
C LEU A 61 -12.73 -10.13 -12.21
N MET A 62 -13.21 -10.09 -10.97
CA MET A 62 -14.50 -10.70 -10.60
C MET A 62 -15.69 -10.01 -11.26
N MET A 63 -15.68 -8.69 -11.39
CA MET A 63 -16.67 -7.96 -12.18
C MET A 63 -16.69 -8.46 -13.62
N ARG A 64 -15.52 -8.55 -14.29
CA ARG A 64 -15.41 -9.02 -15.68
C ARG A 64 -15.90 -10.46 -15.84
N MET A 65 -15.59 -11.34 -14.89
CA MET A 65 -16.10 -12.72 -14.90
C MET A 65 -17.63 -12.76 -14.82
N ASN A 66 -18.24 -11.94 -13.96
CA ASN A 66 -19.70 -11.90 -13.84
C ASN A 66 -20.39 -11.28 -15.06
N VAL A 67 -19.75 -10.34 -15.76
CA VAL A 67 -20.23 -9.87 -17.07
C VAL A 67 -20.23 -11.01 -18.10
N ILE A 68 -19.15 -11.79 -18.17
CA ILE A 68 -19.06 -12.96 -19.07
C ILE A 68 -20.13 -14.02 -18.72
N ASN A 69 -20.34 -14.28 -17.44
CA ASN A 69 -21.37 -15.22 -16.98
C ASN A 69 -22.78 -14.72 -17.30
N TYR A 70 -23.02 -13.41 -17.20
CA TYR A 70 -24.30 -12.81 -17.61
C TYR A 70 -24.57 -13.01 -19.10
N PHE A 71 -23.57 -12.83 -19.98
CA PHE A 71 -23.75 -13.15 -21.40
C PHE A 71 -24.11 -14.61 -21.68
N SER A 72 -23.70 -15.54 -20.82
CA SER A 72 -23.94 -16.97 -21.02
C SER A 72 -25.28 -17.44 -20.44
N THR A 73 -25.77 -16.77 -19.40
CA THR A 73 -26.90 -17.25 -18.57
C THR A 73 -28.05 -16.27 -18.45
N GLU A 74 -27.82 -15.00 -18.77
CA GLU A 74 -28.73 -13.86 -18.54
C GLU A 74 -29.27 -13.78 -17.10
N SER A 75 -28.55 -14.40 -16.15
CA SER A 75 -29.02 -14.58 -14.78
C SER A 75 -28.87 -13.31 -13.94
N ASP A 76 -29.91 -13.01 -13.16
CA ASP A 76 -29.88 -11.93 -12.17
C ASP A 76 -28.80 -12.16 -11.09
N GLU A 77 -28.44 -13.42 -10.81
CA GLU A 77 -27.34 -13.76 -9.90
C GLU A 77 -26.00 -13.16 -10.39
N SER A 78 -25.72 -13.24 -11.69
CA SER A 78 -24.50 -12.65 -12.27
C SER A 78 -24.49 -11.13 -12.12
N VAL A 79 -25.66 -10.49 -12.28
CA VAL A 79 -25.82 -9.04 -12.07
C VAL A 79 -25.59 -8.67 -10.60
N GLN A 80 -26.11 -9.46 -9.65
CA GLN A 80 -25.92 -9.21 -8.22
C GLN A 80 -24.46 -9.35 -7.81
N LYS A 81 -23.78 -10.42 -8.24
CA LYS A 81 -22.35 -10.62 -7.98
C LYS A 81 -21.50 -9.50 -8.60
N TYR A 82 -21.80 -9.10 -9.84
CA TYR A 82 -21.15 -7.95 -10.47
C TYR A 82 -21.27 -6.68 -9.60
N LYS A 83 -22.48 -6.35 -9.14
CA LYS A 83 -22.73 -5.17 -8.30
C LYS A 83 -21.99 -5.23 -6.96
N HIS A 84 -21.91 -6.42 -6.35
CA HIS A 84 -21.16 -6.63 -5.13
C HIS A 84 -19.67 -6.31 -5.31
N TYR A 85 -19.01 -6.91 -6.31
CA TYR A 85 -17.60 -6.64 -6.58
C TYR A 85 -17.33 -5.20 -7.03
N LEU A 86 -18.26 -4.58 -7.77
CA LEU A 86 -18.19 -3.16 -8.12
C LEU A 86 -18.18 -2.29 -6.86
N SER A 87 -19.08 -2.54 -5.91
CA SER A 87 -19.15 -1.79 -4.65
C SER A 87 -17.87 -1.95 -3.83
N ASP A 88 -17.38 -3.18 -3.66
CA ASP A 88 -16.17 -3.44 -2.88
C ASP A 88 -14.94 -2.78 -3.51
N MET A 89 -14.85 -2.80 -4.84
CA MET A 89 -13.79 -2.11 -5.55
C MET A 89 -13.87 -0.60 -5.40
N GLN A 90 -15.06 0.01 -5.48
CA GLN A 90 -15.25 1.44 -5.27
C GLN A 90 -14.82 1.86 -3.86
N ASN A 91 -15.11 1.03 -2.84
CA ASN A 91 -14.63 1.26 -1.48
C ASN A 91 -13.10 1.26 -1.41
N HIS A 92 -12.43 0.23 -1.95
CA HIS A 92 -10.96 0.18 -1.96
C HIS A 92 -10.33 1.30 -2.78
N LEU A 93 -11.00 1.75 -3.83
CA LEU A 93 -10.54 2.85 -4.67
C LEU A 93 -10.66 4.19 -3.92
N GLN A 94 -11.68 4.37 -3.08
CA GLN A 94 -11.79 5.52 -2.19
C GLN A 94 -10.69 5.52 -1.13
N ASP A 95 -10.41 4.36 -0.52
CA ASP A 95 -9.30 4.20 0.43
C ASP A 95 -7.97 4.55 -0.26
N ALA A 96 -7.75 4.05 -1.48
CA ALA A 96 -6.54 4.31 -2.26
C ALA A 96 -6.36 5.81 -2.59
N LYS A 97 -7.45 6.53 -2.90
CA LYS A 97 -7.42 7.99 -3.12
C LYS A 97 -7.01 8.77 -1.87
N GLN A 98 -7.30 8.26 -0.67
CA GLN A 98 -6.93 8.89 0.59
C GLN A 98 -5.51 8.54 1.01
N ASP A 99 -5.09 7.29 0.81
CA ASP A 99 -3.80 6.78 1.28
C ASP A 99 -2.64 7.10 0.33
N ILE A 100 -2.87 7.11 -0.99
CA ILE A 100 -1.82 7.26 -1.98
C ILE A 100 -1.54 8.75 -2.25
N GLN A 101 -0.49 9.26 -1.61
CA GLN A 101 -0.07 10.66 -1.73
C GLN A 101 0.86 10.92 -2.92
N ASN A 102 1.41 9.87 -3.54
CA ASN A 102 2.29 10.02 -4.69
C ASN A 102 1.50 10.53 -5.91
N PRO A 103 1.86 11.69 -6.51
CA PRO A 103 1.05 12.32 -7.55
C PRO A 103 0.92 11.46 -8.81
N LYS A 104 1.96 10.70 -9.18
CA LYS A 104 1.90 9.80 -10.34
C LYS A 104 0.95 8.64 -10.10
N GLN A 105 0.96 8.07 -8.90
CA GLN A 105 0.08 6.97 -8.54
C GLN A 105 -1.37 7.45 -8.36
N ALA A 106 -1.58 8.64 -7.78
CA ALA A 106 -2.90 9.25 -7.65
C ALA A 106 -3.58 9.46 -9.03
N LEU A 107 -2.82 9.87 -10.05
CA LEU A 107 -3.32 9.95 -11.42
C LEU A 107 -3.78 8.57 -11.94
N LEU A 108 -2.99 7.52 -11.74
CA LEU A 108 -3.38 6.16 -12.15
C LEU A 108 -4.66 5.67 -11.43
N ILE A 109 -4.82 5.99 -10.14
CA ILE A 109 -6.04 5.67 -9.40
C ILE A 109 -7.24 6.42 -9.96
N SER A 110 -7.07 7.69 -10.33
CA SER A 110 -8.12 8.48 -10.99
C SER A 110 -8.49 7.92 -12.38
N ASP A 111 -7.50 7.43 -13.14
CA ASP A 111 -7.74 6.82 -14.45
C ASP A 111 -8.53 5.50 -14.31
N ILE A 112 -8.21 4.69 -13.30
CA ILE A 112 -8.97 3.47 -12.97
C ILE A 112 -10.42 3.82 -12.66
N ASP A 113 -10.65 4.83 -11.82
CA ASP A 113 -12.00 5.29 -11.43
C ASP A 113 -12.86 5.68 -12.64
N SER A 114 -12.29 6.47 -13.54
CA SER A 114 -12.95 6.89 -14.77
C SER A 114 -13.26 5.70 -15.68
N THR A 115 -12.30 4.78 -15.83
CA THR A 115 -12.44 3.60 -16.69
C THR A 115 -13.50 2.64 -16.16
N VAL A 116 -13.52 2.42 -14.85
CA VAL A 116 -14.53 1.61 -14.15
C VAL A 116 -15.92 2.22 -14.31
N SER A 117 -16.06 3.53 -14.16
CA SER A 117 -17.33 4.22 -14.31
C SER A 117 -17.89 4.05 -15.73
N ALA A 118 -17.03 4.16 -16.76
CA ALA A 118 -17.41 3.87 -18.13
C ALA A 118 -17.83 2.41 -18.32
N TYR A 119 -17.11 1.46 -17.71
CA TYR A 119 -17.45 0.03 -17.75
C TYR A 119 -18.82 -0.26 -17.10
N GLN A 120 -19.09 0.35 -15.94
CA GLN A 120 -20.37 0.23 -15.25
C GLN A 120 -21.54 0.74 -16.10
N ASN A 121 -21.37 1.90 -16.74
CA ASN A 121 -22.39 2.47 -17.61
C ASN A 121 -22.65 1.55 -18.81
N ALA A 122 -21.60 1.04 -19.46
CA ALA A 122 -21.73 0.13 -20.59
C ALA A 122 -22.47 -1.16 -20.20
N PHE A 123 -22.12 -1.77 -19.07
CA PHE A 123 -22.77 -3.00 -18.63
C PHE A 123 -24.23 -2.78 -18.19
N SER A 124 -24.55 -1.62 -17.60
CA SER A 124 -25.92 -1.26 -17.25
C SER A 124 -26.81 -1.13 -18.50
N GLN A 125 -26.30 -0.45 -19.55
CA GLN A 125 -27.00 -0.36 -20.85
C GLN A 125 -27.21 -1.74 -21.47
N LEU A 126 -26.23 -2.63 -21.33
CA LEU A 126 -26.33 -3.99 -21.83
C LEU A 126 -27.47 -4.77 -21.17
N ILE A 127 -27.56 -4.74 -19.83
CA ILE A 127 -28.64 -5.39 -19.09
C ILE A 127 -30.00 -4.84 -19.52
N GLU A 128 -30.12 -3.52 -19.71
CA GLU A 128 -31.36 -2.89 -20.17
C GLU A 128 -31.76 -3.35 -21.57
N LEU A 129 -30.80 -3.49 -22.49
CA LEU A 129 -31.05 -3.97 -23.85
C LEU A 129 -31.46 -5.45 -23.85
N THR A 130 -30.75 -6.31 -23.12
CA THR A 130 -31.08 -7.74 -23.01
C THR A 130 -32.49 -7.95 -22.47
N ARG A 131 -32.86 -7.24 -21.40
CA ARG A 131 -34.21 -7.33 -20.80
C ARG A 131 -35.34 -6.77 -21.66
N LYS A 132 -35.04 -5.95 -22.68
CA LYS A 132 -36.04 -5.47 -23.66
C LYS A 132 -36.27 -6.45 -24.80
N ILE A 133 -35.29 -7.32 -25.07
CA ILE A 133 -35.31 -8.26 -26.21
C ILE A 133 -35.84 -9.63 -25.77
N SER A 134 -35.60 -10.03 -24.52
CA SER A 134 -36.17 -11.23 -23.90
C SER A 134 -37.62 -11.04 -23.48
#